data_AF-A2BP20-F1
#
_entry.id   AF-A2BP20-F1
#
_cell.length_a   1.000
_cell.length_b   1.000
_cell.length_c   1.000
_cell.angle_alpha   90.00
_cell.angle_beta   90.00
_cell.angle_gamma   90.00
#
_symmetry.space_group_name_H-M   'P 1'
#
loop_
_entity.id
_entity.type
_entity.pdbx_description
1 polymer ?
#
loop_
_entity_poly.entity_id
_entity_poly.type
_entity_poly.pdbx_seq_one_letter_code
_entity_poly.pdbx_strand_id
1 'polypeptide(L)' 'MVIIEWLLNGKRSKEVVSLKEARFRRLQLEGFGAVIYWSERI' A
#
# COMPACT_ATOMS: atom_id res chain seq x y z
N MET A 1 3.97 -10.11 8.00
CA MET A 1 3.24 -9.70 6.77
C MET A 1 2.92 -8.22 6.87
N VAL A 2 2.64 -7.51 5.77
CA VAL A 2 2.38 -6.06 5.81
C VAL A 2 1.00 -5.77 5.25
N ILE A 3 0.25 -4.91 5.93
CA ILE A 3 -0.98 -4.32 5.40
C ILE A 3 -0.59 -3.01 4.75
N ILE A 4 -0.92 -2.86 3.46
CA ILE A 4 -0.82 -1.61 2.73
C ILE A 4 -2.24 -1.10 2.48
N GLU A 5 -2.51 0.11 2.96
CA GLU A 5 -3.78 0.82 2.75
C GLU A 5 -3.48 2.08 1.95
N TRP A 6 -4.34 2.42 0.99
CA TRP A 6 -4.12 3.61 0.18
C TRP A 6 -5.42 4.30 -0.19
N LEU A 7 -5.34 5.62 -0.34
CA LEU A 7 -6.38 6.48 -0.89
C LEU A 7 -5.98 6.89 -2.30
N LEU A 8 -6.78 6.52 -3.29
CA LEU A 8 -6.59 6.93 -4.68
C LEU A 8 -7.94 7.39 -5.23
N ASN A 9 -7.99 8.61 -5.79
CA ASN A 9 -9.21 9.21 -6.35
C ASN A 9 -10.40 9.18 -5.38
N GLY A 10 -10.15 9.46 -4.09
CA GLY A 10 -11.18 9.44 -3.04
C GLY A 10 -11.62 8.04 -2.60
N LYS A 11 -11.09 6.97 -3.20
CA LYS A 11 -11.39 5.58 -2.82
C LYS A 11 -10.29 5.00 -1.95
N ARG A 12 -10.68 4.46 -0.79
CA ARG A 12 -9.78 3.69 0.07
C ARG A 12 -9.76 2.23 -0.35
N SER A 13 -8.56 1.66 -0.39
CA SER A 13 -8.30 0.25 -0.69
C SER A 13 -7.26 -0.28 0.29
N LYS A 14 -7.26 -1.60 0.50
CA LYS A 14 -6.29 -2.29 1.35
C LYS A 14 -5.87 -3.64 0.78
N GLU A 15 -4.65 -4.04 1.06
CA GLU A 15 -4.08 -5.33 0.65
C GLU A 15 -3.12 -5.85 1.74
N VAL A 16 -3.02 -7.18 1.88
CA VAL A 16 -2.04 -7.82 2.76
C VAL A 16 -1.02 -8.53 1.90
N VAL A 17 0.24 -8.12 2.00
CA VAL A 17 1.34 -8.59 1.13
C VAL A 17 2.57 -8.94 1.95
N SER A 18 3.54 -9.63 1.33
CA SER A 18 4.87 -9.79 1.94
C SER A 18 5.61 -8.45 2.01
N LEU A 19 6.62 -8.33 2.89
CA LEU A 19 7.43 -7.11 2.99
C LEU A 19 8.12 -6.76 1.67
N LYS A 20 8.55 -7.78 0.91
CA LYS A 20 9.19 -7.61 -0.40
C LYS A 20 8.20 -7.01 -1.40
N GLU A 21 7.00 -7.58 -1.51
CA GLU A 21 5.94 -7.08 -2.40
C GLU A 21 5.44 -5.70 -2.00
N ALA A 22 5.33 -5.42 -0.69
CA ALA A 22 4.91 -4.12 -0.18
C ALA A 22 5.73 -2.96 -0.74
N ARG A 23 7.05 -3.14 -0.88
CA ARG A 23 7.95 -2.13 -1.46
C ARG A 23 7.63 -1.84 -2.93
N PHE A 24 7.45 -2.90 -3.73
CA PHE A 24 7.09 -2.74 -5.14
C PHE A 24 5.69 -2.12 -5.29
N ARG A 25 4.73 -2.56 -4.47
CA ARG A 25 3.37 -2.01 -4.50
C ARG A 25 3.32 -0.56 -4.11
N ARG A 26 4.08 -0.16 -3.10
CA ARG A 26 4.21 1.24 -2.69
C ARG A 26 4.63 2.11 -3.86
N LEU A 27 5.71 1.75 -4.56
CA LEU A 27 6.21 2.52 -5.71
C LEU A 27 5.17 2.64 -6.83
N GLN A 28 4.46 1.55 -7.13
CA GLN A 28 3.38 1.58 -8.12
C GLN A 28 2.24 2.54 -7.70
N LEU A 29 1.80 2.45 -6.45
CA LEU A 29 0.73 3.28 -5.90
C LEU A 29 1.11 4.76 -5.81
N GLU A 30 2.35 5.06 -5.42
CA GLU A 30 2.91 6.42 -5.45
C GLU A 30 2.93 6.97 -6.89
N GLY A 31 3.28 6.13 -7.88
CA GLY A 31 3.22 6.48 -9.30
C GLY A 31 1.81 6.81 -9.81
N PHE A 32 0.76 6.26 -9.17
CA PHE A 32 -0.63 6.63 -9.44
C PHE A 32 -1.12 7.86 -8.66
N GLY A 33 -0.26 8.46 -7.80
CA GLY A 33 -0.64 9.56 -6.92
C GLY A 33 -1.46 9.15 -5.71
N ALA A 34 -1.38 7.87 -5.29
CA ALA A 34 -2.08 7.39 -4.11
C ALA A 34 -1.40 7.88 -2.82
N VAL A 35 -2.20 8.22 -1.80
CA VAL A 35 -1.71 8.45 -0.43
C VAL A 35 -1.69 7.12 0.30
N ILE A 36 -0.53 6.73 0.82
CA ILE A 36 -0.29 5.37 1.34
C ILE A 36 -0.13 5.38 2.86
N TYR A 37 -0.74 4.41 3.51
CA TYR A 37 -0.61 4.08 4.91
C TYR A 37 -0.09 2.64 5.03
N TRP A 38 0.89 2.42 5.90
CA TRP A 38 1.45 1.09 6.12
C TRP A 38 1.12 0.59 7.53
N SER A 39 1.07 -0.72 7.72
CA SER A 39 1.11 -1.34 9.05
C SER A 39 1.78 -2.70 8.96
N GLU A 40 2.86 -2.87 9.70
CA GLU A 40 3.52 -4.17 9.82
C GLU A 40 2.74 -5.04 10.81
N ARG A 41 2.44 -6.28 10.41
CA ARG A 41 1.92 -7.32 11.29
C ARG A 41 3.10 -8.22 11.64
N ILE A 42 3.61 -8.03 12.87
CA ILE A 42 4.53 -8.96 13.56
C ILE A 42 3.74 -10.20 13.94
#